data_AF-A0A8J6UWG5-F1
#
_entry.id   AF-A0A8J6UWG5-F1
#
_cell.length_a   1.000
_cell.length_b   1.000
_cell.length_c   1.000
_cell.angle_alpha   90.00
_cell.angle_beta   90.00
_cell.angle_gamma   90.00
#
_symmetry.space_group_name_H-M   'P 1'
#
loop_
_entity.id
_entity.type
_entity.pdbx_description
1 polymer ?
#
loop_
_entity_poly.entity_id
_entity_poly.type
_entity_poly.pdbx_seq_one_letter_code
_entity_poly.pdbx_strand_id
1 'polypeptide(L)' 'MNNGLPRYLSTAPVLLTVWMLIHAGILIEFNRFFPDLLLHP' A
#
# COMPACT_ATOMS: atom_id res chain seq x y z
N MET A 1 -20.18 11.18 -20.47
CA MET A 1 -18.95 10.46 -20.08
C MET A 1 -19.29 9.53 -18.94
N ASN A 2 -19.10 8.23 -19.15
CA ASN A 2 -19.49 7.15 -18.24
C ASN A 2 -18.39 6.96 -17.18
N ASN A 3 -18.49 7.70 -16.07
CA ASN A 3 -17.46 7.83 -15.03
C ASN A 3 -17.63 6.85 -13.85
N GLY A 4 -18.31 5.71 -14.05
CA GLY A 4 -18.64 4.78 -12.98
C GLY A 4 -17.40 4.10 -12.35
N LEU A 5 -16.48 3.63 -13.19
CA LEU A 5 -15.28 2.91 -12.74
C LEU A 5 -14.30 3.79 -11.94
N PRO A 6 -13.90 4.99 -12.41
CA PRO A 6 -13.02 5.87 -11.63
C PRO A 6 -13.66 6.27 -10.30
N ARG A 7 -14.99 6.50 -10.29
CA ARG A 7 -15.70 6.89 -9.07
C ARG A 7 -15.73 5.77 -8.02
N TYR A 8 -15.85 4.51 -8.44
CA TYR A 8 -15.74 3.36 -7.55
C TYR A 8 -14.33 3.21 -6.98
N LEU A 9 -13.30 3.34 -7.82
CA LEU A 9 -11.89 3.25 -7.38
C LEU A 9 -11.51 4.36 -6.40
N SER A 10 -12.12 5.55 -6.50
CA SER A 10 -11.92 6.65 -5.56
C SER A 10 -12.75 6.56 -4.28
N THR A 11 -13.51 5.48 -4.05
CA THR A 11 -14.21 5.30 -2.77
C THR A 11 -13.20 5.07 -1.64
N ALA A 12 -13.49 5.61 -0.45
CA ALA A 12 -12.61 5.49 0.72
C ALA A 12 -12.13 4.06 1.01
N PRO A 13 -12.98 3.01 1.04
CA PRO A 13 -12.52 1.65 1.30
C PRO A 13 -11.62 1.11 0.18
N VAL A 14 -11.94 1.34 -1.10
CA VAL A 14 -11.16 0.81 -2.23
C VAL A 14 -9.79 1.48 -2.28
N LEU A 15 -9.75 2.81 -2.16
CA LEU A 15 -8.49 3.54 -2.16
C LEU A 15 -7.60 3.16 -0.97
N LEU A 16 -8.19 3.00 0.22
CA LEU A 16 -7.47 2.56 1.42
C LEU A 16 -6.85 1.17 1.23
N THR A 17 -7.59 0.21 0.66
CA THR A 17 -7.05 -1.15 0.43
C THR A 17 -5.86 -1.15 -0.52
N VAL A 18 -5.93 -0.39 -1.62
CA VAL A 18 -4.81 -0.25 -2.56
C VAL A 18 -3.62 0.41 -1.88
N TRP A 19 -3.86 1.47 -1.10
CA TRP A 19 -2.80 2.19 -0.39
C TRP A 19 -2.10 1.33 0.66
N MET A 20 -2.88 0.61 1.46
CA MET A 20 -2.38 -0.30 2.49
C MET A 20 -1.66 -1.50 1.87
N LEU A 21 -2.11 -2.01 0.72
CA LEU A 21 -1.43 -3.08 0.00
C LEU A 21 -0.03 -2.63 -0.45
N ILE A 22 0.08 -1.42 -1.02
CA ILE A 22 1.37 -0.86 -1.43
C ILE A 22 2.28 -0.65 -0.20
N HIS A 23 1.75 -0.06 0.88
CA HIS A 23 2.52 0.16 2.11
C HIS A 23 3.00 -1.14 2.74
N ALA A 24 2.11 -2.13 2.87
CA ALA A 24 2.45 -3.43 3.40
C ALA A 24 3.51 -4.12 2.52
N GLY A 25 3.35 -4.09 1.19
CA GLY A 25 4.33 -4.63 0.25
C GLY A 25 5.70 -4.00 0.45
N ILE A 26 5.78 -2.67 0.54
CA ILE A 26 7.05 -1.96 0.78
C ILE A 26 7.69 -2.41 2.10
N LEU A 27 6.91 -2.45 3.20
CA LEU A 27 7.42 -2.85 4.51
C LEU A 27 7.88 -4.32 4.54
N ILE A 28 7.14 -5.23 3.89
CA ILE A 28 7.50 -6.65 3.80
C ILE A 28 8.80 -6.83 3.03
N GLU A 29 8.90 -6.22 1.84
CA GLU A 29 10.09 -6.33 1.01
C GLU A 29 11.32 -5.68 1.68
N PHE A 30 11.12 -4.55 2.36
CA PHE A 30 12.16 -3.88 3.14
C PHE A 30 12.69 -4.78 4.26
N ASN A 31 11.81 -5.35 5.08
CA ASN A 31 12.21 -6.28 6.14
C ASN A 31 12.74 -7.61 5.59
N ARG A 32 12.37 -8.03 4.36
CA ARG A 32 12.97 -9.20 3.72
C ARG A 32 14.42 -8.95 3.32
N PHE A 33 14.75 -7.75 2.81
CA PHE A 33 16.12 -7.38 2.43
C PHE A 33 16.98 -6.93 3.62
N PHE A 34 16.37 -6.36 4.66
CA PHE A 34 17.04 -5.88 5.87
C PHE A 34 16.32 -6.41 7.13
N PRO A 35 16.51 -7.69 7.48
CA PRO A 35 15.69 -8.39 8.48
C PRO A 35 15.93 -7.99 9.95
N ASP A 36 17.06 -7.36 10.26
CA ASP A 36 17.50 -7.16 11.64
C ASP A 36 17.86 -5.69 11.94
N LEU A 37 17.01 -4.75 11.50
CA LEU A 37 17.16 -3.32 11.79
C LEU A 37 16.52 -2.93 13.13
N LEU A 38 17.15 -3.33 14.25
CA LEU A 38 16.72 -2.91 15.58
C LEU A 38 17.03 -1.43 15.87
N LEU A 39 18.17 -0.96 15.34
CA LEU A 39 18.65 0.42 15.45
C LEU A 39 19.28 0.81 14.10
N HIS A 40 19.26 2.11 13.79
CA HIS A 40 20.13 2.63 12.74
C HIS A 40 21.59 2.47 13.19
N PRO A 41 22.52 2.06 12.30
CA PRO A 41 23.95 1.99 12.63
C PRO A 41 24.50 3.28 13.23
#